data_AF-A0A7J2RGD5-F1
#
_entry.id   AF-A0A7J2RGD5-F1
#
_cell.length_a   1.000
_cell.length_b   1.000
_cell.length_c   1.000
_cell.angle_alpha   90.00
_cell.angle_beta   90.00
_cell.angle_gamma   90.00
#
_symmetry.space_group_name_H-M   'P 1'
#
loop_
_entity.id
_entity.type
_entity.pdbx_description
1 polymer ?
#
loop_
_entity_poly.entity_id
_entity_poly.type
_entity_poly.pdbx_seq_one_letter_code
_entity_poly.pdbx_strand_id
1 'polypeptide(L)'
;MAVFHGKHATLLIGKEGSFGSAVSATKDVGLVQNFTPSDKRTIEEVYGAGSRQVQELVAAKSEISWDLDVNFQNGRLLEYVFGSVGHALTSADTKHTFTIATTLPSMTIEDSFNSASDEVFIYDGSKINSSTINLDTNGLLKLSASGLSQGSSTATGAASAAVISSLAVLHYKHSTLSTGTADSETSVGKLQTFNLNVENNIEEVDAAGTFVTQEMVEANLKIAFDFTIMFENQTEYDIFQGGTTPQQSPTKKGVEFNANNGVNLGSGRRELNAQFTDFLYEEVGTPVNVGESVVQSFKGIATDIGTNGVFSVDNIAEASWS
;
A
#
# COMPACT_ATOMS: atom_id res chain seq x y z
N MET A 1 -24.35 6.30 7.32
CA MET A 1 -23.15 6.31 6.47
C MET A 1 -23.56 6.86 5.12
N ALA A 2 -22.91 7.93 4.66
CA ALA A 2 -23.06 8.40 3.29
C ALA A 2 -22.34 7.40 2.35
N VAL A 3 -22.94 7.13 1.19
CA VAL A 3 -22.38 6.21 0.19
C VAL A 3 -21.53 7.03 -0.78
N PHE A 4 -20.26 6.67 -0.94
CA PHE A 4 -19.36 7.25 -1.94
C PHE A 4 -19.92 6.99 -3.35
N HIS A 5 -20.12 8.05 -4.14
CA HIS A 5 -20.49 7.94 -5.55
C HIS A 5 -19.30 8.38 -6.41
N GLY A 6 -18.46 7.42 -6.81
CA GLY A 6 -17.22 7.67 -7.57
C GLY A 6 -17.38 8.39 -8.92
N LYS A 7 -18.61 8.58 -9.43
CA LYS A 7 -18.87 9.44 -10.60
C LYS A 7 -18.59 10.92 -10.33
N HIS A 8 -18.73 11.34 -9.08
CA HIS A 8 -18.70 12.75 -8.68
C HIS A 8 -17.53 13.06 -7.76
N ALA A 9 -16.56 12.17 -7.61
CA ALA A 9 -15.42 12.36 -6.72
C ALA A 9 -14.11 12.13 -7.48
N THR A 10 -13.09 12.92 -7.15
CA THR A 10 -11.71 12.69 -7.58
C THR A 10 -10.80 12.72 -6.37
N LEU A 11 -9.86 11.77 -6.34
CA LEU A 11 -8.83 11.69 -5.31
C LEU A 11 -7.47 11.87 -5.99
N LEU A 12 -6.72 12.86 -5.53
CA LEU A 12 -5.40 13.18 -6.03
C LEU A 12 -4.42 13.27 -4.88
N ILE A 13 -3.14 13.07 -5.18
CA ILE A 13 -2.05 13.30 -4.24
C ILE A 13 -1.02 14.28 -4.79
N GLY A 14 -0.28 14.90 -3.88
CA GLY A 14 0.92 15.69 -4.17
C GLY A 14 1.97 15.46 -3.11
N LYS A 15 3.22 15.22 -3.53
CA LYS A 15 4.35 15.02 -2.62
C LYS A 15 4.71 16.31 -1.90
N GLU A 16 4.78 16.27 -0.58
CA GLU A 16 5.16 17.43 0.23
C GLU A 16 6.69 17.57 0.30
N GLY A 17 7.19 18.80 0.23
CA GLY A 17 8.61 19.10 0.48
C GLY A 17 8.96 19.14 1.98
N SER A 18 7.96 19.28 2.83
CA SER A 18 8.07 19.29 4.29
C SER A 18 6.76 18.79 4.89
N PHE A 19 6.85 17.99 5.94
CA PHE A 19 5.69 17.39 6.61
C PHE A 19 4.65 18.46 6.98
N GLY A 20 3.40 18.25 6.59
CA GLY A 20 2.29 19.15 6.97
C GLY A 20 2.20 20.42 6.13
N SER A 21 3.03 20.55 5.10
CA SER A 21 3.01 21.70 4.20
C SER A 21 2.24 21.35 2.94
N ALA A 22 0.93 21.61 2.97
CA ALA A 22 0.01 21.30 1.88
C ALA A 22 0.53 21.80 0.51
N VAL A 23 0.50 20.92 -0.49
CA VAL A 23 0.85 21.21 -1.89
C VAL A 23 -0.34 20.95 -2.81
N SER A 24 -0.26 21.39 -4.07
CA SER A 24 -1.29 21.06 -5.07
C SER A 24 -1.23 19.57 -5.42
N ALA A 25 -2.34 18.88 -5.19
CA ALA A 25 -2.49 17.47 -5.53
C ALA A 25 -2.86 17.33 -7.01
N THR A 26 -1.95 16.76 -7.81
CA THR A 26 -2.11 16.64 -9.27
C THR A 26 -1.95 15.22 -9.79
N LYS A 27 -1.59 14.28 -8.92
CA LYS A 27 -1.28 12.90 -9.32
C LYS A 27 -2.42 11.97 -8.92
N ASP A 28 -2.86 11.14 -9.87
CA ASP A 28 -3.77 10.05 -9.57
C ASP A 28 -3.07 8.93 -8.79
N VAL A 29 -3.86 8.15 -8.07
CA VAL A 29 -3.44 7.00 -7.26
C VAL A 29 -3.92 5.66 -7.82
N GLY A 30 -4.32 5.63 -9.10
CA GLY A 30 -5.02 4.52 -9.73
C GLY A 30 -6.55 4.66 -9.70
N LEU A 31 -7.27 3.55 -9.93
CA LEU A 31 -8.74 3.56 -9.95
C LEU A 31 -9.28 3.40 -8.54
N VAL A 32 -9.59 4.51 -7.89
CA VAL A 32 -10.19 4.55 -6.55
C VAL A 32 -11.52 3.81 -6.52
N GLN A 33 -11.62 2.85 -5.61
CA GLN A 33 -12.83 2.09 -5.31
C GLN A 33 -13.52 2.66 -4.06
N ASN A 34 -12.72 3.08 -3.07
CA ASN A 34 -13.20 3.67 -1.84
C ASN A 34 -12.13 4.58 -1.23
N PHE A 35 -12.58 5.67 -0.59
CA PHE A 35 -11.76 6.49 0.29
C PHE A 35 -12.62 6.87 1.50
N THR A 36 -12.13 6.61 2.71
CA THR A 36 -12.89 6.79 3.95
C THR A 36 -12.05 7.52 4.99
N PRO A 37 -12.03 8.86 4.94
CA PRO A 37 -11.38 9.66 5.96
C PRO A 37 -12.23 9.73 7.24
N SER A 38 -11.55 9.87 8.37
CA SER A 38 -12.13 10.02 9.71
C SER A 38 -11.38 11.13 10.44
N ASP A 39 -12.04 12.26 10.65
CA ASP A 39 -11.56 13.37 11.48
C ASP A 39 -12.21 13.26 12.86
N LYS A 40 -11.42 12.91 13.86
CA LYS A 40 -11.85 12.81 15.25
C LYS A 40 -11.19 13.89 16.08
N ARG A 41 -11.96 14.46 17.00
CA ARG A 41 -11.45 15.38 18.01
C ARG A 41 -11.85 14.90 19.38
N THR A 42 -10.86 14.68 20.24
CA THR A 42 -11.08 14.35 21.64
C THR A 42 -11.44 15.63 22.39
N ILE A 43 -12.54 15.58 23.13
CA ILE A 43 -13.03 16.69 23.95
C ILE A 43 -13.01 16.24 25.41
N GLU A 44 -12.36 17.02 26.27
CA GLU A 44 -12.36 16.83 27.72
C GLU A 44 -13.41 17.72 28.37
N GLU A 45 -14.20 17.14 29.27
CA GLU A 45 -15.21 17.84 30.05
C GLU A 45 -14.67 18.18 31.43
N VAL A 46 -14.63 19.47 31.77
CA VAL A 46 -14.19 19.94 33.08
C VAL A 46 -15.39 20.29 33.94
N TYR A 47 -15.49 19.63 35.10
CA TYR A 47 -16.55 19.83 36.09
C TYR A 47 -16.04 20.65 37.28
N GLY A 48 -16.85 21.61 37.72
CA GLY A 48 -16.60 22.35 38.96
C GLY A 48 -17.05 21.55 40.19
N ALA A 49 -16.35 21.69 41.31
CA ALA A 49 -16.77 21.07 42.57
C ALA A 49 -18.18 21.53 42.97
N GLY A 50 -19.10 20.56 43.16
CA GLY A 50 -20.51 20.83 43.49
C GLY A 50 -21.41 21.15 42.30
N SER A 51 -20.87 21.22 41.07
CA SER A 51 -21.64 21.48 39.85
C SER A 51 -22.09 20.18 39.19
N ARG A 52 -23.34 20.16 38.71
CA ARG A 52 -23.90 19.05 37.90
C ARG A 52 -23.64 19.21 36.39
N GLN A 53 -23.39 20.45 35.95
CA GLN A 53 -23.19 20.78 34.53
C GLN A 53 -21.68 20.96 34.24
N VAL A 54 -21.26 20.57 33.03
CA VAL A 54 -19.91 20.86 32.50
C VAL A 54 -19.67 22.36 32.54
N GLN A 55 -18.51 22.77 33.06
CA GLN A 55 -18.12 24.18 33.17
C GLN A 55 -17.25 24.62 32.01
N GLU A 56 -16.44 23.71 31.45
CA GLU A 56 -15.54 23.98 30.34
C GLU A 56 -15.36 22.74 29.49
N LEU A 57 -15.23 22.95 28.17
CA LEU A 57 -14.91 21.92 27.18
C LEU A 57 -13.53 22.25 26.62
N VAL A 58 -12.58 21.32 26.76
CA VAL A 58 -11.21 21.50 26.28
C VAL A 58 -10.99 20.56 25.10
N ALA A 59 -10.55 21.10 23.96
CA ALA A 59 -10.13 20.28 22.83
C ALA A 59 -8.73 19.70 23.14
N ALA A 60 -8.63 18.37 23.20
CA ALA A 60 -7.40 17.69 23.59
C ALA A 60 -6.52 17.35 22.37
N LYS A 61 -6.99 16.44 21.51
CA LYS A 61 -6.23 15.94 20.36
C LYS A 61 -7.11 15.80 19.13
N SER A 62 -6.57 16.14 17.95
CA SER A 62 -7.10 15.80 16.64
C SER A 62 -6.44 14.53 16.13
N GLU A 63 -7.25 13.60 15.65
CA GLU A 63 -6.80 12.35 15.04
C GLU A 63 -7.46 12.22 13.68
N ILE A 64 -6.66 12.28 12.62
CA ILE A 64 -7.13 12.16 11.25
C ILE A 64 -6.55 10.87 10.68
N SER A 65 -7.42 9.91 10.42
CA SER A 65 -7.06 8.63 9.80
C SER A 65 -7.85 8.42 8.52
N TRP A 66 -7.34 7.61 7.61
CA TRP A 66 -8.02 7.31 6.36
C TRP A 66 -7.71 5.90 5.86
N ASP A 67 -8.67 5.34 5.15
CA ASP A 67 -8.55 4.10 4.41
C ASP A 67 -8.80 4.37 2.91
N LEU A 68 -7.97 3.78 2.06
CA LEU A 68 -7.99 3.93 0.60
C LEU A 68 -7.92 2.55 -0.06
N ASP A 69 -8.86 2.28 -0.97
CA ASP A 69 -8.83 1.10 -1.84
C ASP A 69 -8.73 1.51 -3.30
N VAL A 70 -7.73 0.98 -4.02
CA VAL A 70 -7.56 1.23 -5.45
C VAL A 70 -7.36 -0.07 -6.23
N ASN A 71 -7.87 -0.11 -7.48
CA ASN A 71 -7.36 -1.07 -8.44
C ASN A 71 -6.03 -0.54 -9.01
N PHE A 72 -4.99 -1.36 -8.95
CA PHE A 72 -3.63 -0.95 -9.26
C PHE A 72 -3.46 -0.65 -10.77
N GLN A 73 -3.08 0.60 -11.07
CA GLN A 73 -2.71 1.06 -12.42
C GLN A 73 -1.25 1.50 -12.53
N ASN A 74 -0.73 2.14 -11.49
CA ASN A 74 0.63 2.65 -11.39
C ASN A 74 1.15 2.51 -9.95
N GLY A 75 2.47 2.58 -9.78
CA GLY A 75 3.13 2.37 -8.49
C GLY A 75 3.32 3.62 -7.62
N ARG A 76 2.64 4.75 -7.89
CA ARG A 76 2.89 6.00 -7.14
C ARG A 76 2.71 5.85 -5.64
N LEU A 77 1.65 5.18 -5.20
CA LEU A 77 1.40 4.92 -3.77
C LEU A 77 2.53 4.12 -3.11
N LEU A 78 3.25 3.28 -3.87
CA LEU A 78 4.34 2.48 -3.33
C LEU A 78 5.55 3.34 -2.92
N GLU A 79 5.72 4.54 -3.49
CA GLU A 79 6.72 5.50 -3.01
C GLU A 79 6.44 5.91 -1.56
N TYR A 80 5.18 6.09 -1.20
CA TYR A 80 4.75 6.46 0.16
C TYR A 80 4.70 5.26 1.11
N VAL A 81 4.69 4.04 0.58
CA VAL A 81 4.82 2.81 1.37
C VAL A 81 6.28 2.55 1.73
N PHE A 82 7.19 2.57 0.75
CA PHE A 82 8.59 2.18 0.93
C PHE A 82 9.54 3.34 1.21
N GLY A 83 9.18 4.56 0.80
CA GLY A 83 9.88 5.79 1.15
C GLY A 83 10.79 6.37 0.06
N SER A 84 11.23 5.57 -0.91
CA SER A 84 12.04 6.06 -2.02
C SER A 84 11.76 5.32 -3.31
N VAL A 85 11.84 6.04 -4.43
CA VAL A 85 11.66 5.53 -5.78
C VAL A 85 12.78 6.03 -6.70
N GLY A 86 13.34 5.12 -7.49
CA GLY A 86 14.26 5.42 -8.59
C GLY A 86 13.61 5.17 -9.94
N HIS A 87 13.85 6.06 -10.90
CA HIS A 87 13.29 5.98 -12.24
C HIS A 87 14.34 5.59 -13.27
N ALA A 88 14.01 4.62 -14.13
CA ALA A 88 14.82 4.23 -15.27
C ALA A 88 13.95 4.20 -16.53
N LEU A 89 14.06 5.26 -17.34
CA LEU A 89 13.37 5.34 -18.62
C LEU A 89 14.03 4.40 -19.64
N THR A 90 13.19 3.64 -20.32
CA THR A 90 13.53 2.88 -21.53
C THR A 90 12.87 3.53 -22.75
N SER A 91 12.88 2.88 -23.92
CA SER A 91 12.35 3.48 -25.15
C SER A 91 10.86 3.86 -25.10
N ALA A 92 10.05 3.14 -24.34
CA ALA A 92 8.61 3.40 -24.22
C ALA A 92 8.04 3.24 -22.80
N ASP A 93 8.85 2.70 -21.87
CA ASP A 93 8.41 2.35 -20.52
C ASP A 93 9.37 2.95 -19.49
N THR A 94 8.86 3.36 -18.34
CA THR A 94 9.65 3.75 -17.18
C THR A 94 9.58 2.63 -16.13
N LYS A 95 10.74 2.16 -15.65
CA LYS A 95 10.83 1.29 -14.48
C LYS A 95 10.98 2.15 -13.22
N HIS A 96 10.09 1.93 -12.25
CA HIS A 96 10.05 2.60 -10.95
C HIS A 96 10.49 1.58 -9.89
N THR A 97 11.69 1.73 -9.35
CA THR A 97 12.27 0.80 -8.37
C THR A 97 12.15 1.39 -6.98
N PHE A 98 11.50 0.67 -6.08
CA PHE A 98 11.25 1.12 -4.70
C PHE A 98 12.31 0.56 -3.76
N THR A 99 12.73 1.37 -2.79
CA THR A 99 13.69 0.97 -1.76
C THR A 99 13.17 1.38 -0.39
N ILE A 100 13.45 0.56 0.63
CA ILE A 100 13.10 0.86 2.01
C ILE A 100 13.94 2.04 2.48
N ALA A 101 13.30 3.18 2.71
CA ALA A 101 13.91 4.34 3.34
C ALA A 101 13.60 4.37 4.84
N THR A 102 14.46 5.03 5.61
CA THR A 102 14.25 5.24 7.05
C THR A 102 13.25 6.34 7.37
N THR A 103 12.86 7.14 6.37
CA THR A 103 11.93 8.25 6.51
C THR A 103 11.02 8.22 5.29
N LEU A 104 9.71 8.21 5.53
CA LEU A 104 8.72 8.19 4.45
C LEU A 104 8.36 9.62 4.04
N PRO A 105 8.16 9.87 2.74
CA PRO A 105 7.62 11.13 2.28
C PRO A 105 6.18 11.30 2.78
N SER A 106 5.81 12.52 3.12
CA SER A 106 4.41 12.87 3.33
C SER A 106 3.76 13.35 2.03
N MET A 107 2.44 13.24 1.98
CA MET A 107 1.63 13.71 0.87
C MET A 107 0.47 14.57 1.34
N THR A 108 0.09 15.49 0.46
CA THR A 108 -1.22 16.12 0.51
C THR A 108 -2.21 15.27 -0.29
N ILE A 109 -3.31 14.89 0.32
CA ILE A 109 -4.44 14.21 -0.34
C ILE A 109 -5.53 15.26 -0.61
N GLU A 110 -6.02 15.32 -1.83
CA GLU A 110 -7.18 16.11 -2.22
C GLU A 110 -8.33 15.16 -2.56
N ASP A 111 -9.42 15.25 -1.81
CA ASP A 111 -10.69 14.56 -2.09
C ASP A 111 -11.73 15.62 -2.45
N SER A 112 -12.13 15.64 -3.72
CA SER A 112 -13.01 16.68 -4.26
C SER A 112 -14.29 16.11 -4.82
N PHE A 113 -15.41 16.74 -4.49
CA PHE A 113 -16.74 16.37 -4.95
C PHE A 113 -17.26 17.37 -5.98
N ASN A 114 -17.52 16.88 -7.19
CA ASN A 114 -18.07 17.66 -8.28
C ASN A 114 -19.52 18.05 -7.96
N SER A 115 -19.73 19.36 -7.77
CA SER A 115 -21.01 19.96 -7.38
C SER A 115 -21.23 21.28 -8.15
N ALA A 116 -22.29 22.04 -7.87
CA ALA A 116 -22.47 23.38 -8.48
C ALA A 116 -21.33 24.35 -8.11
N SER A 117 -20.72 24.12 -6.95
CA SER A 117 -19.43 24.66 -6.52
C SER A 117 -18.66 23.50 -5.90
N ASP A 118 -17.54 23.09 -6.49
CA ASP A 118 -16.80 21.92 -6.00
C ASP A 118 -16.47 22.07 -4.51
N GLU A 119 -16.70 21.01 -3.76
CA GLU A 119 -16.29 20.90 -2.36
C GLU A 119 -14.99 20.11 -2.33
N VAL A 120 -13.93 20.73 -1.83
CA VAL A 120 -12.59 20.13 -1.79
C VAL A 120 -12.16 19.96 -0.34
N PHE A 121 -11.83 18.72 0.02
CA PHE A 121 -11.21 18.36 1.29
C PHE A 121 -9.72 18.10 1.06
N ILE A 122 -8.88 18.71 1.88
CA ILE A 122 -7.43 18.63 1.80
C ILE A 122 -6.92 18.02 3.09
N TYR A 123 -6.15 16.94 2.98
CA TYR A 123 -5.47 16.28 4.09
C TYR A 123 -3.96 16.41 3.91
N ASP A 124 -3.33 17.25 4.71
CA ASP A 124 -1.88 17.52 4.69
C ASP A 124 -1.12 16.67 5.71
N GLY A 125 0.19 16.51 5.48
CA GLY A 125 1.03 15.68 6.33
C GLY A 125 0.60 14.22 6.34
N SER A 126 0.05 13.71 5.23
CA SER A 126 -0.45 12.34 5.17
C SER A 126 0.68 11.35 4.98
N LYS A 127 0.72 10.27 5.76
CA LYS A 127 1.66 9.14 5.61
C LYS A 127 0.93 7.80 5.61
N ILE A 128 1.42 6.85 4.81
CA ILE A 128 0.88 5.47 4.80
C ILE A 128 1.47 4.67 5.95
N ASN A 129 0.62 4.27 6.88
CA ASN A 129 1.01 3.43 8.01
C ASN A 129 1.01 1.94 7.64
N SER A 130 0.03 1.50 6.84
CA SER A 130 -0.04 0.12 6.37
C SER A 130 -0.55 0.05 4.95
N SER A 131 -0.08 -0.95 4.20
CA SER A 131 -0.59 -1.25 2.88
C SER A 131 -0.74 -2.75 2.66
N THR A 132 -1.71 -3.11 1.83
CA THR A 132 -1.95 -4.47 1.38
C THR A 132 -2.02 -4.50 -0.14
N ILE A 133 -1.16 -5.28 -0.78
CA ILE A 133 -1.27 -5.61 -2.20
C ILE A 133 -1.91 -6.99 -2.29
N ASN A 134 -3.11 -7.05 -2.86
CA ASN A 134 -3.85 -8.30 -2.99
C ASN A 134 -4.14 -8.63 -4.46
N LEU A 135 -4.11 -9.92 -4.75
CA LEU A 135 -4.60 -10.50 -5.98
C LEU A 135 -5.27 -11.85 -5.70
N ASP A 136 -6.56 -11.95 -6.06
CA ASP A 136 -7.32 -13.19 -5.97
C ASP A 136 -7.61 -13.82 -7.34
N THR A 137 -7.97 -15.11 -7.36
CA THR A 137 -8.42 -15.79 -8.59
C THR A 137 -9.56 -15.02 -9.27
N ASN A 138 -9.42 -14.80 -10.60
CA ASN A 138 -10.35 -14.00 -11.41
C ASN A 138 -10.48 -12.52 -11.00
N GLY A 139 -9.62 -12.04 -10.08
CA GLY A 139 -9.59 -10.68 -9.61
C GLY A 139 -8.66 -9.75 -10.38
N LEU A 140 -8.77 -8.47 -10.03
CA LEU A 140 -7.81 -7.44 -10.38
C LEU A 140 -6.77 -7.32 -9.27
N LEU A 141 -5.58 -6.88 -9.63
CA LEU A 141 -4.57 -6.47 -8.65
C LEU A 141 -5.06 -5.21 -7.92
N LYS A 142 -5.09 -5.27 -6.60
CA LYS A 142 -5.55 -4.19 -5.73
C LYS A 142 -4.43 -3.73 -4.82
N LEU A 143 -4.49 -2.46 -4.45
CA LEU A 143 -3.70 -1.88 -3.38
C LEU A 143 -4.67 -1.20 -2.41
N SER A 144 -4.64 -1.64 -1.17
CA SER A 144 -5.31 -0.98 -0.05
C SER A 144 -4.26 -0.29 0.81
N ALA A 145 -4.52 0.92 1.27
CA ALA A 145 -3.64 1.68 2.13
C ALA A 145 -4.43 2.33 3.26
N SER A 146 -3.85 2.30 4.46
CA SER A 146 -4.38 3.02 5.62
C SER A 146 -3.29 3.94 6.15
N GLY A 147 -3.70 5.14 6.54
CA GLY A 147 -2.77 6.18 6.94
C GLY A 147 -3.34 7.18 7.92
N LEU A 148 -2.47 8.11 8.27
CA LEU A 148 -2.71 9.20 9.20
C LEU A 148 -2.39 10.53 8.49
N SER A 149 -3.01 11.61 8.92
CA SER A 149 -2.74 12.98 8.42
C SER A 149 -2.55 13.94 9.60
N GLN A 150 -1.72 14.98 9.41
CA GLN A 150 -1.56 16.04 10.41
C GLN A 150 -2.80 16.92 10.48
N GLY A 151 -3.28 17.36 9.31
CA GLY A 151 -4.30 18.38 9.18
C GLY A 151 -5.41 17.99 8.22
N SER A 152 -6.58 18.61 8.43
CA SER A 152 -7.68 18.62 7.49
C SER A 152 -8.11 20.06 7.25
N SER A 153 -8.34 20.42 6.00
CA SER A 153 -8.90 21.72 5.64
C SER A 153 -9.88 21.57 4.48
N THR A 154 -10.73 22.58 4.31
CA THR A 154 -11.63 22.65 3.16
C THR A 154 -11.29 23.86 2.32
N ALA A 155 -11.39 23.71 1.01
CA ALA A 155 -11.27 24.81 0.07
C ALA A 155 -12.57 24.98 -0.70
N THR A 156 -12.97 26.23 -0.92
CA THR A 156 -14.02 26.60 -1.87
C THR A 156 -13.35 27.07 -3.15
N GLY A 157 -13.37 26.23 -4.18
CA GLY A 157 -12.65 26.47 -5.44
C GLY A 157 -12.81 25.31 -6.41
N ALA A 158 -12.40 25.50 -7.66
CA ALA A 158 -12.39 24.41 -8.63
C ALA A 158 -11.44 23.30 -8.15
N ALA A 159 -11.89 22.05 -8.22
CA ALA A 159 -11.03 20.89 -7.96
C ALA A 159 -9.77 20.94 -8.84
N SER A 160 -8.67 20.39 -8.33
CA SER A 160 -7.46 20.23 -9.13
C SER A 160 -7.77 19.40 -10.38
N ALA A 161 -7.16 19.77 -11.51
CA ALA A 161 -7.44 19.10 -12.78
C ALA A 161 -6.95 17.65 -12.74
N ALA A 162 -7.88 16.71 -12.55
CA ALA A 162 -7.56 15.29 -12.47
C ALA A 162 -7.12 14.76 -13.84
N VAL A 163 -5.87 14.30 -13.95
CA VAL A 163 -5.42 13.41 -15.03
C VAL A 163 -5.46 11.99 -14.50
N ILE A 164 -6.62 11.35 -14.59
CA ILE A 164 -6.77 9.94 -14.20
C ILE A 164 -6.02 9.07 -15.20
N SER A 165 -5.18 8.17 -14.71
CA SER A 165 -4.44 7.24 -15.54
C SER A 165 -5.37 6.41 -16.43
N SER A 166 -5.08 6.36 -17.73
CA SER A 166 -5.78 5.50 -18.69
C SER A 166 -5.15 4.10 -18.81
N LEU A 167 -4.14 3.81 -17.98
CA LEU A 167 -3.50 2.50 -17.96
C LEU A 167 -4.52 1.43 -17.61
N ALA A 168 -4.51 0.30 -18.33
CA ALA A 168 -5.33 -0.82 -17.91
C ALA A 168 -4.89 -1.32 -16.51
N VAL A 169 -5.75 -2.07 -15.83
CA VAL A 169 -5.43 -2.73 -14.55
C VAL A 169 -4.68 -4.05 -14.80
N LEU A 170 -3.91 -4.54 -13.82
CA LEU A 170 -3.34 -5.90 -13.89
C LEU A 170 -4.39 -6.90 -13.41
N HIS A 171 -4.44 -8.08 -14.04
CA HIS A 171 -5.42 -9.12 -13.76
C HIS A 171 -4.71 -10.40 -13.37
N TYR A 172 -5.36 -11.26 -12.59
CA TYR A 172 -4.77 -12.51 -12.11
C TYR A 172 -4.05 -13.34 -13.16
N LYS A 173 -4.62 -13.44 -14.37
CA LYS A 173 -4.04 -14.16 -15.53
C LYS A 173 -2.62 -13.70 -15.95
N HIS A 174 -2.17 -12.55 -15.48
CA HIS A 174 -0.86 -11.96 -15.74
C HIS A 174 0.19 -12.34 -14.70
N SER A 175 -0.19 -13.12 -13.69
CA SER A 175 0.59 -13.22 -12.45
C SER A 175 1.23 -14.59 -12.27
N THR A 176 2.44 -14.58 -11.76
CA THR A 176 3.23 -15.75 -11.41
C THR A 176 3.76 -15.59 -9.99
N LEU A 177 3.92 -16.72 -9.31
CA LEU A 177 4.63 -16.81 -8.05
C LEU A 177 5.80 -17.80 -8.21
N SER A 178 6.97 -17.36 -7.77
CA SER A 178 8.17 -18.17 -7.66
C SER A 178 8.66 -18.17 -6.21
N THR A 179 9.20 -19.28 -5.74
CA THR A 179 9.89 -19.37 -4.45
C THR A 179 11.19 -20.15 -4.64
N GLY A 180 12.10 -20.09 -3.67
CA GLY A 180 13.33 -20.85 -3.72
C GLY A 180 14.41 -20.28 -2.83
N THR A 181 15.66 -20.48 -3.24
CA THR A 181 16.77 -19.76 -2.63
C THR A 181 16.67 -18.29 -3.02
N ALA A 182 17.01 -17.39 -2.10
CA ALA A 182 17.09 -15.96 -2.39
C ALA A 182 17.85 -15.71 -3.69
N ASP A 183 17.24 -14.92 -4.59
CA ASP A 183 17.79 -14.53 -5.90
C ASP A 183 17.94 -15.68 -6.91
N SER A 184 17.30 -16.81 -6.66
CA SER A 184 17.24 -17.97 -7.56
C SER A 184 15.88 -18.68 -7.43
N GLU A 185 14.81 -17.88 -7.36
CA GLU A 185 13.45 -18.36 -7.25
C GLU A 185 13.00 -19.07 -8.53
N THR A 186 12.21 -20.12 -8.38
CA THR A 186 11.64 -20.89 -9.48
C THR A 186 10.13 -20.99 -9.31
N SER A 187 9.39 -21.13 -10.41
CA SER A 187 7.94 -21.25 -10.32
C SER A 187 7.56 -22.51 -9.54
N VAL A 188 6.73 -22.33 -8.51
CA VAL A 188 6.38 -23.40 -7.56
C VAL A 188 4.98 -23.95 -7.73
N GLY A 189 4.23 -23.42 -8.68
CA GLY A 189 2.90 -23.91 -9.01
C GLY A 189 2.01 -22.82 -9.59
N LYS A 190 0.71 -23.09 -9.58
CA LYS A 190 -0.29 -22.13 -10.05
C LYS A 190 -0.78 -21.32 -8.85
N LEU A 191 -0.32 -20.07 -8.77
CA LEU A 191 -0.83 -19.08 -7.81
C LEU A 191 -2.35 -19.07 -7.81
N GLN A 192 -3.00 -19.00 -6.65
CA GLN A 192 -4.44 -18.82 -6.51
C GLN A 192 -4.75 -17.45 -5.90
N THR A 193 -4.09 -17.13 -4.80
CA THR A 193 -4.21 -15.85 -4.11
C THR A 193 -2.84 -15.37 -3.65
N PHE A 194 -2.64 -14.06 -3.65
CA PHE A 194 -1.46 -13.40 -3.08
C PHE A 194 -1.90 -12.18 -2.28
N ASN A 195 -1.38 -12.05 -1.08
CA ASN A 195 -1.54 -10.91 -0.18
C ASN A 195 -0.16 -10.54 0.33
N LEU A 196 0.25 -9.30 0.09
CA LEU A 196 1.44 -8.71 0.69
C LEU A 196 1.00 -7.59 1.61
N ASN A 197 1.42 -7.65 2.86
CA ASN A 197 1.13 -6.67 3.89
C ASN A 197 2.44 -6.00 4.31
N VAL A 198 2.48 -4.68 4.22
CA VAL A 198 3.60 -3.84 4.66
C VAL A 198 3.10 -2.90 5.74
N GLU A 199 3.70 -2.96 6.93
CA GLU A 199 3.37 -2.13 8.08
C GLU A 199 4.59 -1.28 8.46
N ASN A 200 4.44 0.04 8.39
CA ASN A 200 5.47 1.03 8.77
C ASN A 200 5.43 1.38 10.26
N ASN A 201 4.35 1.00 10.96
CA ASN A 201 4.17 1.20 12.40
C ASN A 201 4.45 2.66 12.83
N ILE A 202 3.89 3.61 12.10
CA ILE A 202 4.09 5.05 12.33
C ILE A 202 3.49 5.46 13.69
N GLU A 203 4.26 6.24 14.44
CA GLU A 203 3.88 6.83 15.72
C GLU A 203 3.72 8.35 15.57
N GLU A 204 2.66 8.90 16.15
CA GLU A 204 2.41 10.34 16.18
C GLU A 204 3.12 11.00 17.36
N VAL A 205 3.79 12.12 17.12
CA VAL A 205 4.43 12.95 18.14
C VAL A 205 3.66 14.25 18.28
N ASP A 206 3.06 14.42 19.46
CA ASP A 206 2.30 15.60 19.85
C ASP A 206 3.18 16.60 20.62
N ALA A 207 2.89 17.91 20.49
CA ALA A 207 3.60 18.96 21.22
C ALA A 207 2.65 19.83 22.04
N ALA A 208 3.15 20.42 23.13
CA ALA A 208 2.37 21.35 23.94
C ALA A 208 2.02 22.63 23.16
N GLY A 209 0.77 23.09 23.30
CA GLY A 209 0.29 24.35 22.68
C GLY A 209 -0.38 24.18 21.32
N THR A 210 -0.45 22.94 20.81
CA THR A 210 -1.20 22.57 19.61
C THR A 210 -2.11 21.38 19.94
N PHE A 211 -3.15 21.19 19.15
CA PHE A 211 -4.04 20.02 19.23
C PHE A 211 -3.87 19.08 18.04
N VAL A 212 -2.99 19.42 17.08
CA VAL A 212 -2.66 18.58 15.92
C VAL A 212 -1.27 17.96 16.07
N THR A 213 -1.12 16.74 15.57
CA THR A 213 0.15 16.00 15.49
C THR A 213 1.24 16.87 14.88
N GLN A 214 2.43 16.93 15.47
CA GLN A 214 3.54 17.76 14.95
C GLN A 214 4.52 16.99 14.08
N GLU A 215 4.67 15.70 14.35
CA GLU A 215 5.56 14.83 13.60
C GLU A 215 4.99 13.40 13.58
N MET A 216 5.31 12.66 12.53
CA MET A 216 4.99 11.24 12.39
C MET A 216 6.29 10.49 12.15
N VAL A 217 6.67 9.65 13.11
CA VAL A 217 7.94 8.92 13.12
C VAL A 217 7.69 7.47 12.75
N GLU A 218 8.45 6.97 11.79
CA GLU A 218 8.42 5.57 11.39
C GLU A 218 9.05 4.67 12.46
N ALA A 219 8.34 3.61 12.87
CA ALA A 219 8.90 2.59 13.75
C ALA A 219 9.38 1.37 12.92
N ASN A 220 9.36 0.18 13.52
CA ASN A 220 9.88 -1.03 12.89
C ASN A 220 9.01 -1.43 11.70
N LEU A 221 9.61 -1.54 10.52
CA LEU A 221 8.97 -2.09 9.32
C LEU A 221 8.67 -3.59 9.50
N LYS A 222 7.48 -4.02 9.09
CA LYS A 222 7.10 -5.43 8.98
C LYS A 222 6.59 -5.73 7.58
N ILE A 223 7.16 -6.75 6.95
CA ILE A 223 6.75 -7.27 5.65
C ILE A 223 6.24 -8.70 5.85
N ALA A 224 4.94 -8.89 5.71
CA ALA A 224 4.29 -10.18 5.80
C ALA A 224 3.57 -10.50 4.50
N PHE A 225 3.46 -11.77 4.17
CA PHE A 225 2.70 -12.19 2.99
C PHE A 225 1.94 -13.48 3.27
N ASP A 226 0.80 -13.62 2.60
CA ASP A 226 -0.02 -14.83 2.55
C ASP A 226 -0.25 -15.15 1.08
N PHE A 227 -0.04 -16.41 0.69
CA PHE A 227 -0.41 -16.86 -0.63
C PHE A 227 -1.00 -18.26 -0.60
N THR A 228 -1.87 -18.53 -1.56
CA THR A 228 -2.36 -19.87 -1.84
C THR A 228 -1.86 -20.32 -3.19
N ILE A 229 -1.30 -21.52 -3.27
CA ILE A 229 -0.82 -22.14 -4.51
C ILE A 229 -1.47 -23.50 -4.72
N MET A 230 -1.56 -23.88 -5.98
CA MET A 230 -1.87 -25.24 -6.42
C MET A 230 -0.58 -25.90 -6.90
N PHE A 231 -0.14 -26.95 -6.20
CA PHE A 231 1.06 -27.72 -6.51
C PHE A 231 0.75 -29.16 -6.92
N GLU A 232 1.71 -29.77 -7.60
CA GLU A 232 1.68 -31.18 -8.01
C GLU A 232 2.57 -32.06 -7.09
N ASN A 233 3.34 -31.46 -6.17
CA ASN A 233 4.29 -32.15 -5.28
C ASN A 233 4.44 -31.46 -3.90
N GLN A 234 5.04 -32.14 -2.91
CA GLN A 234 5.15 -31.68 -1.51
C GLN A 234 6.29 -30.66 -1.25
N THR A 235 6.87 -30.04 -2.27
CA THR A 235 8.12 -29.26 -2.15
C THR A 235 8.01 -28.10 -1.17
N GLU A 236 6.95 -27.29 -1.23
CA GLU A 236 6.79 -26.14 -0.32
C GLU A 236 6.53 -26.56 1.13
N TYR A 237 5.88 -27.71 1.33
CA TYR A 237 5.67 -28.26 2.67
C TYR A 237 6.98 -28.70 3.31
N ASP A 238 7.86 -29.34 2.53
CA ASP A 238 9.21 -29.67 3.00
C ASP A 238 10.02 -28.40 3.31
N ILE A 239 9.86 -27.33 2.53
CA ILE A 239 10.51 -26.05 2.82
C ILE A 239 10.03 -25.47 4.16
N PHE A 240 8.73 -25.50 4.45
CA PHE A 240 8.18 -25.06 5.73
C PHE A 240 8.75 -25.83 6.92
N GLN A 241 8.90 -27.14 6.79
CA GLN A 241 9.50 -27.99 7.82
C GLN A 241 11.02 -27.75 7.98
N GLY A 242 11.64 -26.97 7.08
CA GLY A 242 13.09 -26.78 7.00
C GLY A 242 13.84 -27.94 6.32
N GLY A 243 13.12 -28.82 5.63
CA GLY A 243 13.59 -30.03 4.96
C GLY A 243 12.51 -31.14 5.00
N THR A 244 12.89 -32.38 4.69
CA THR A 244 11.94 -33.52 4.80
C THR A 244 11.60 -33.89 6.25
N THR A 245 12.26 -33.26 7.22
CA THR A 245 12.03 -33.43 8.66
C THR A 245 12.14 -32.08 9.38
N PRO A 246 11.36 -31.85 10.46
CA PRO A 246 11.40 -30.60 11.22
C PRO A 246 12.82 -30.21 11.65
N GLN A 247 13.23 -28.98 11.33
CA GLN A 247 14.52 -28.41 11.73
C GLN A 247 14.34 -27.33 12.81
N GLN A 248 15.29 -27.25 13.75
CA GLN A 248 15.33 -26.19 14.78
C GLN A 248 15.60 -24.79 14.19
N SER A 249 16.19 -24.72 13.00
CA SER A 249 16.49 -23.46 12.31
C SER A 249 16.28 -23.68 10.82
N PRO A 250 15.06 -23.43 10.31
CA PRO A 250 14.76 -23.56 8.89
C PRO A 250 15.65 -22.62 8.07
N THR A 251 16.06 -23.07 6.89
CA THR A 251 16.83 -22.23 5.97
C THR A 251 15.93 -21.16 5.38
N LYS A 252 16.36 -19.91 5.43
CA LYS A 252 15.64 -18.79 4.83
C LYS A 252 15.52 -18.92 3.31
N LYS A 253 14.48 -18.30 2.74
CA LYS A 253 14.11 -18.45 1.32
C LYS A 253 13.84 -17.09 0.66
N GLY A 254 13.69 -17.12 -0.66
CA GLY A 254 13.26 -16.00 -1.49
C GLY A 254 11.92 -16.29 -2.16
N VAL A 255 11.07 -15.26 -2.25
CA VAL A 255 9.76 -15.31 -2.91
C VAL A 255 9.67 -14.14 -3.89
N GLU A 256 9.13 -14.41 -5.07
CA GLU A 256 8.87 -13.40 -6.09
C GLU A 256 7.43 -13.52 -6.58
N PHE A 257 6.68 -12.44 -6.36
CA PHE A 257 5.40 -12.22 -7.02
C PHE A 257 5.62 -11.28 -8.20
N ASN A 258 5.17 -11.69 -9.37
CA ASN A 258 5.25 -10.88 -10.58
C ASN A 258 3.92 -10.88 -11.31
N ALA A 259 3.38 -9.69 -11.60
CA ALA A 259 2.19 -9.51 -12.42
C ALA A 259 2.53 -8.63 -13.61
N ASN A 260 2.51 -9.18 -14.84
CA ASN A 260 2.89 -8.44 -16.04
C ASN A 260 1.98 -8.69 -17.26
N ASN A 261 1.84 -7.69 -18.12
CA ASN A 261 0.97 -7.76 -19.31
C ASN A 261 1.52 -8.64 -20.46
N GLY A 262 2.62 -9.37 -20.27
CA GLY A 262 3.22 -10.25 -21.29
C GLY A 262 3.94 -9.52 -22.43
N VAL A 263 4.11 -8.20 -22.35
CA VAL A 263 4.83 -7.39 -23.33
C VAL A 263 6.30 -7.28 -22.93
N ASN A 264 7.22 -7.07 -23.87
CA ASN A 264 8.64 -6.86 -23.55
C ASN A 264 8.89 -5.45 -23.00
N LEU A 265 9.89 -5.29 -22.14
CA LEU A 265 10.33 -3.97 -21.66
C LEU A 265 10.77 -3.09 -22.84
N GLY A 266 10.35 -1.83 -22.81
CA GLY A 266 10.54 -0.84 -23.88
C GLY A 266 9.47 -0.89 -24.97
N SER A 267 8.39 -1.65 -24.79
CA SER A 267 7.33 -1.87 -25.79
C SER A 267 5.91 -1.66 -25.25
N GLY A 268 5.73 -0.95 -24.14
CA GLY A 268 4.44 -0.82 -23.44
C GLY A 268 4.28 -1.85 -22.32
N ARG A 269 5.38 -2.26 -21.68
CA ARG A 269 5.37 -3.18 -20.53
C ARG A 269 4.57 -2.55 -19.39
N ARG A 270 3.75 -3.37 -18.76
CA ARG A 270 3.13 -3.06 -17.48
C ARG A 270 3.39 -4.18 -16.51
N GLU A 271 3.87 -3.82 -15.33
CA GLU A 271 4.37 -4.79 -14.38
C GLU A 271 4.29 -4.27 -12.95
N LEU A 272 3.95 -5.17 -12.03
CA LEU A 272 4.30 -5.06 -10.62
C LEU A 272 5.14 -6.28 -10.27
N ASN A 273 6.33 -6.06 -9.72
CA ASN A 273 7.16 -7.09 -9.15
C ASN A 273 7.36 -6.82 -7.66
N ALA A 274 7.26 -7.86 -6.85
CA ALA A 274 7.60 -7.83 -5.44
C ALA A 274 8.42 -9.07 -5.11
N GLN A 275 9.74 -8.88 -4.97
CA GLN A 275 10.65 -9.91 -4.52
C GLN A 275 11.07 -9.65 -3.07
N PHE A 276 10.99 -10.68 -2.24
CA PHE A 276 11.43 -10.64 -0.85
C PHE A 276 12.40 -11.77 -0.58
N THR A 277 13.44 -11.48 0.17
CA THR A 277 14.45 -12.46 0.55
C THR A 277 14.49 -12.63 2.05
N ASP A 278 15.23 -13.65 2.48
CA ASP A 278 15.43 -13.96 3.87
C ASP A 278 14.12 -14.24 4.64
N PHE A 279 13.10 -14.74 3.95
CA PHE A 279 11.82 -15.03 4.56
C PHE A 279 11.80 -16.41 5.25
N LEU A 280 10.91 -16.54 6.24
CA LEU A 280 10.51 -17.81 6.84
C LEU A 280 8.99 -17.95 6.78
N TYR A 281 8.52 -19.18 6.55
CA TYR A 281 7.11 -19.51 6.69
C TYR A 281 6.74 -19.61 8.17
N GLU A 282 5.68 -18.93 8.56
CA GLU A 282 5.11 -18.96 9.91
C GLU A 282 4.02 -20.03 10.01
N GLU A 283 3.20 -20.16 8.97
CA GLU A 283 2.04 -21.03 8.95
C GLU A 283 1.90 -21.71 7.59
N VAL A 284 1.49 -22.98 7.63
CA VAL A 284 1.07 -23.73 6.45
C VAL A 284 -0.32 -24.30 6.69
N GLY A 285 -1.23 -23.98 5.77
CA GLY A 285 -2.61 -24.42 5.81
C GLY A 285 -2.75 -25.93 5.60
N THR A 286 -3.91 -26.47 5.97
CA THR A 286 -4.23 -27.88 5.68
C THR A 286 -4.40 -28.06 4.17
N PRO A 287 -3.68 -29.00 3.53
CA PRO A 287 -3.80 -29.22 2.10
C PRO A 287 -5.20 -29.75 1.74
N VAL A 288 -5.77 -29.25 0.64
CA VAL A 288 -7.06 -29.69 0.10
C VAL A 288 -6.85 -30.25 -1.29
N ASN A 289 -7.38 -31.45 -1.55
CA ASN A 289 -7.34 -32.06 -2.87
C ASN A 289 -8.42 -31.46 -3.77
N VAL A 290 -8.02 -31.02 -4.97
CA VAL A 290 -8.91 -30.54 -6.02
C VAL A 290 -8.56 -31.29 -7.31
N GLY A 291 -9.28 -32.39 -7.57
CA GLY A 291 -8.94 -33.30 -8.66
C GLY A 291 -7.61 -34.02 -8.41
N GLU A 292 -6.66 -33.87 -9.32
CA GLU A 292 -5.30 -34.42 -9.23
C GLU A 292 -4.28 -33.45 -8.61
N SER A 293 -4.72 -32.25 -8.21
CA SER A 293 -3.84 -31.22 -7.67
C SER A 293 -4.14 -30.94 -6.19
N VAL A 294 -3.13 -30.47 -5.47
CA VAL A 294 -3.25 -30.09 -4.05
C VAL A 294 -3.17 -28.58 -3.94
N VAL A 295 -4.11 -27.99 -3.20
CA VAL A 295 -4.15 -26.56 -2.90
C VAL A 295 -3.76 -26.35 -1.44
N GLN A 296 -2.87 -25.41 -1.18
CA GLN A 296 -2.41 -25.09 0.17
C GLN A 296 -2.08 -23.60 0.30
N SER A 297 -2.32 -23.04 1.48
CA SER A 297 -1.98 -21.68 1.85
C SER A 297 -0.72 -21.63 2.69
N PHE A 298 0.05 -20.56 2.54
CA PHE A 298 1.30 -20.29 3.24
C PHE A 298 1.29 -18.86 3.73
N LYS A 299 1.80 -18.65 4.94
CA LYS A 299 2.09 -17.32 5.48
C LYS A 299 3.56 -17.21 5.81
N GLY A 300 4.16 -16.09 5.49
CA GLY A 300 5.57 -15.83 5.78
C GLY A 300 5.84 -14.38 6.13
N ILE A 301 7.00 -14.18 6.73
CA ILE A 301 7.54 -12.85 7.08
C ILE A 301 8.92 -12.75 6.45
N ALA A 302 9.18 -11.64 5.78
CA ALA A 302 10.47 -11.33 5.18
C ALA A 302 11.18 -10.22 5.96
N THR A 303 12.51 -10.23 5.93
CA THR A 303 13.31 -9.18 6.57
C THR A 303 13.81 -8.13 5.59
N ASP A 304 13.83 -8.44 4.29
CA ASP A 304 14.36 -7.53 3.28
C ASP A 304 13.67 -7.72 1.92
N ILE A 305 13.81 -6.69 1.09
CA ILE A 305 13.50 -6.76 -0.32
C ILE A 305 14.66 -7.51 -1.00
N GLY A 306 14.36 -8.40 -1.96
CA GLY A 306 15.38 -9.13 -2.71
C GLY A 306 16.21 -8.27 -3.66
N THR A 307 17.22 -8.87 -4.31
CA THR A 307 18.11 -8.17 -5.25
C THR A 307 17.36 -7.52 -6.41
N ASN A 308 16.28 -8.14 -6.90
CA ASN A 308 15.43 -7.59 -7.97
C ASN A 308 14.46 -6.52 -7.48
N GLY A 309 14.28 -6.37 -6.17
CA GLY A 309 13.52 -5.28 -5.60
C GLY A 309 12.00 -5.46 -5.62
N VAL A 310 11.32 -4.45 -5.08
CA VAL A 310 9.94 -4.13 -5.46
C VAL A 310 10.00 -3.07 -6.55
N PHE A 311 9.31 -3.29 -7.66
CA PHE A 311 9.25 -2.31 -8.74
C PHE A 311 7.93 -2.34 -9.50
N SER A 312 7.58 -1.21 -10.10
CA SER A 312 6.51 -1.12 -11.10
C SER A 312 7.05 -0.65 -12.44
N VAL A 313 6.40 -1.06 -13.52
CA VAL A 313 6.69 -0.57 -14.87
C VAL A 313 5.40 -0.05 -15.48
N ASP A 314 5.47 1.15 -16.05
CA ASP A 314 4.41 1.75 -16.84
C ASP A 314 4.99 2.76 -17.84
N ASN A 315 4.14 3.59 -18.45
CA ASN A 315 4.52 4.57 -19.47
C ASN A 315 4.44 6.02 -18.97
N ILE A 316 4.34 6.23 -17.66
CA ILE A 316 4.32 7.57 -17.06
C ILE A 316 5.77 8.06 -17.00
N ALA A 317 6.00 9.25 -17.55
CA ALA A 317 7.32 9.88 -17.48
C ALA A 317 7.63 10.36 -16.06
N GLU A 318 8.91 10.32 -15.67
CA GLU A 318 9.40 10.76 -14.36
C GLU A 318 8.92 12.16 -13.97
N ALA A 319 8.97 13.13 -14.88
CA ALA A 319 8.50 14.50 -14.63
C ALA A 319 7.01 14.61 -14.28
N SER A 320 6.23 13.56 -14.56
CA SER A 320 4.80 13.47 -14.28
C SER A 320 4.49 12.45 -13.17
N TRP A 321 5.51 11.86 -12.53
CA TRP A 321 5.35 10.76 -11.59
C TRP A 321 4.98 11.24 -10.18
N SER A 322 5.83 12.05 -9.55
CA SER A 322 5.70 12.57 -8.18
C SER A 322 4.83 13.80 -8.07
#